data_AF-W2SN75-F1
#
_entry.id   AF-W2SN75-F1
#
_cell.length_a   1.000
_cell.length_b   1.000
_cell.length_c   1.000
_cell.angle_alpha   90.00
_cell.angle_beta   90.00
_cell.angle_gamma   90.00
#
_symmetry.space_group_name_H-M   'P 1'
#
loop_
_entity.id
_entity.type
_entity.pdbx_description
1 polymer ?
#
loop_
_entity_poly.entity_id
_entity_poly.type
_entity_poly.pdbx_seq_one_letter_code
_entity_poly.pdbx_strand_id
1 'polypeptide(L)'
;MENGRLSIQPNHIIDLLVGNIINRMLFTDRFEKEEEKRFFVLKNKLDNLFDSFKPYDVLINRWTVKFPLFHRRADTLLKPQNDLLDFLGEQVQRRRKAIADGVHILEGEGNDFVDAFLIQMEKDEKCGVKRSFE
;
A
#
# COMPACT_ATOMS: atom_id res chain seq x y z
N MET A 1 -2.73 6.24 31.73
CA MET A 1 -2.12 7.32 32.52
C MET A 1 -1.37 6.68 33.67
N GLU A 2 -0.06 6.54 33.57
CA GLU A 2 0.80 6.23 34.73
C GLU A 2 1.62 7.50 35.01
N ASN A 3 1.43 8.08 36.20
CA ASN A 3 2.34 9.07 36.83
C ASN A 3 2.43 10.50 36.23
N GLY A 4 1.39 11.03 35.59
CA GLY A 4 1.32 12.47 35.24
C GLY A 4 2.37 12.94 34.21
N ARG A 5 3.12 12.02 33.60
CA ARG A 5 3.99 12.28 32.47
C ARG A 5 3.27 11.85 31.19
N LEU A 6 3.20 12.74 30.21
CA LEU A 6 2.72 12.41 28.88
C LEU A 6 3.68 11.37 28.29
N SER A 7 3.27 10.10 28.24
CA SER A 7 4.04 9.05 27.57
C SER A 7 3.85 9.23 26.07
N ILE A 8 4.72 10.05 25.48
CA ILE A 8 4.79 10.23 24.03
C ILE A 8 5.61 9.06 23.48
N GLN A 9 5.09 8.35 22.49
CA GLN A 9 5.86 7.39 21.70
C GLN A 9 6.38 8.12 20.45
N PRO A 10 7.65 8.56 20.41
CA PRO A 10 8.15 9.40 19.31
C PRO A 10 8.11 8.70 17.95
N ASN A 11 8.35 7.38 17.93
CA ASN A 11 8.29 6.56 16.73
C ASN A 11 6.92 6.66 16.05
N HIS A 12 5.83 6.59 16.83
CA HIS A 12 4.48 6.70 16.32
C HIS A 12 4.23 8.04 15.62
N ILE A 13 4.70 9.15 16.21
CA ILE A 13 4.56 10.48 15.62
C ILE A 13 5.35 10.57 14.32
N ILE A 14 6.60 10.11 14.31
CA ILE A 14 7.47 10.16 13.11
C ILE A 14 6.89 9.29 11.99
N ASP A 15 6.44 8.07 12.32
CA ASP A 15 5.82 7.15 11.37
C ASP A 15 4.58 7.77 10.71
N LEU A 16 3.72 8.41 11.50
CA LEU A 16 2.53 9.08 10.99
C LEU A 16 2.88 10.29 10.12
N LEU A 17 3.92 11.05 10.50
CA LEU A 17 4.35 12.24 9.78
C LEU A 17 4.90 11.86 8.40
N VAL A 18 5.81 10.87 8.36
CA VAL A 18 6.36 10.33 7.11
C VAL A 18 5.26 9.69 6.26
N GLY A 19 4.40 8.88 6.89
CA GLY A 19 3.26 8.25 6.21
C GLY A 19 2.35 9.28 5.54
N ASN A 20 2.02 10.38 6.22
CA ASN A 20 1.22 11.46 5.66
C ASN A 20 1.92 12.24 4.55
N ILE A 21 3.23 12.47 4.65
CA ILE A 21 3.99 13.13 3.57
C ILE A 21 3.92 12.26 2.30
N ILE A 22 4.18 10.96 2.43
CA ILE A 22 4.11 10.02 1.30
C ILE A 22 2.68 9.96 0.75
N ASN A 23 1.67 9.78 1.60
CA ASN A 23 0.28 9.69 1.16
C ASN A 23 -0.17 10.95 0.40
N ARG A 24 0.25 12.13 0.88
CA ARG A 24 -0.04 13.40 0.22
C ARG A 24 0.69 13.55 -1.12
N MET A 25 1.91 13.03 -1.25
CA MET A 25 2.60 13.01 -2.55
C MET A 25 1.93 12.05 -3.54
N LEU A 26 1.36 10.95 -3.05
CA LEU A 26 0.70 9.94 -3.89
C LEU A 26 -0.72 10.34 -4.31
N PHE A 27 -1.53 10.85 -3.38
CA PHE A 27 -2.97 11.04 -3.57
C PHE A 27 -3.45 12.47 -3.23
N THR A 28 -2.56 13.42 -2.94
CA THR A 28 -2.91 14.76 -2.42
C THR A 28 -3.62 14.75 -1.04
N ASP A 29 -3.94 13.57 -0.52
CA ASP A 29 -4.71 13.38 0.71
C ASP A 29 -3.83 13.09 1.93
N ARG A 30 -4.34 13.46 3.10
CA ARG A 30 -3.76 13.07 4.40
C ARG A 30 -4.64 11.99 5.02
N PHE A 31 -4.06 11.13 5.84
CA PHE A 31 -4.82 10.13 6.56
C PHE A 31 -5.82 10.77 7.51
N GLU A 32 -7.08 10.36 7.39
CA GLU A 32 -8.08 10.61 8.42
C GLU A 32 -7.89 9.65 9.62
N LYS A 33 -8.60 9.89 10.73
CA LYS A 33 -8.46 9.10 11.97
C LYS A 33 -8.63 7.60 11.77
N GLU A 34 -9.55 7.17 10.90
CA GLU A 34 -9.75 5.74 10.63
C GLU A 34 -8.68 5.17 9.70
N GLU A 35 -8.17 5.97 8.77
CA GLU A 35 -7.09 5.57 7.86
C GLU A 35 -5.75 5.50 8.59
N GLU A 36 -5.50 6.40 9.56
CA GLU A 36 -4.37 6.36 10.47
C GLU A 36 -4.32 5.03 11.25
N LYS A 37 -5.47 4.59 11.80
CA LYS A 37 -5.54 3.28 12.48
C LYS A 37 -5.19 2.14 11.52
N ARG A 38 -5.75 2.16 10.30
CA ARG A 38 -5.45 1.14 9.27
C ARG A 38 -3.98 1.16 8.87
N PHE A 39 -3.39 2.34 8.72
CA PHE A 39 -1.97 2.53 8.44
C PHE A 39 -1.11 1.86 9.51
N PHE A 40 -1.37 2.10 10.80
CA PHE A 40 -0.59 1.48 11.87
C PHE A 40 -0.79 -0.04 11.97
N VAL A 41 -2.00 -0.54 11.69
CA VAL A 41 -2.24 -1.99 11.61
C VAL A 41 -1.42 -2.62 10.49
N LEU A 42 -1.39 -2.01 9.30
CA LEU A 42 -0.60 -2.49 8.16
C LEU A 42 0.90 -2.39 8.42
N LYS A 43 1.36 -1.25 8.95
CA LYS A 43 2.76 -1.04 9.35
C LYS A 43 3.20 -2.13 10.32
N ASN A 44 2.42 -2.39 11.37
CA ASN A 44 2.75 -3.42 12.34
C ASN A 44 2.77 -4.84 11.73
N LYS A 45 1.92 -5.14 10.74
CA LYS A 45 1.98 -6.42 10.01
C LYS A 45 3.27 -6.57 9.21
N LEU A 46 3.77 -5.48 8.62
CA LEU A 46 5.00 -5.47 7.83
C LEU A 46 6.26 -5.46 8.69
N ASP A 47 6.28 -4.65 9.76
CA ASP A 47 7.38 -4.59 10.73
C ASP A 47 7.63 -5.97 11.36
N ASN A 48 6.57 -6.75 11.56
CA ASN A 48 6.63 -8.10 12.12
C ASN A 48 6.50 -9.22 11.07
N LEU A 49 6.76 -8.94 9.80
CA LEU A 49 6.60 -9.94 8.72
C LEU A 49 7.40 -11.22 9.01
N PHE A 50 8.62 -11.05 9.51
CA PHE A 50 9.54 -12.16 9.80
C PHE A 50 9.22 -12.92 11.09
N ASP A 51 8.42 -12.36 12.00
CA ASP A 51 8.02 -13.06 13.23
C ASP A 51 7.17 -14.30 12.93
N SER A 52 6.43 -14.23 11.83
CA SER A 52 5.63 -15.35 11.35
C SER A 52 6.48 -16.46 10.72
N PHE A 53 7.73 -16.18 10.35
CA PHE A 53 8.60 -17.10 9.61
C PHE A 53 9.08 -18.25 10.48
N LYS A 54 9.12 -19.46 9.91
CA LYS A 54 9.59 -20.70 10.53
C LYS A 54 10.72 -21.28 9.68
N PRO A 55 11.67 -22.03 10.26
CA PRO A 55 12.80 -22.58 9.52
C PRO A 55 12.41 -23.40 8.28
N TYR A 56 11.28 -24.10 8.30
CA TYR A 56 10.79 -24.89 7.17
C TYR A 56 10.19 -24.05 6.03
N ASP A 57 9.94 -22.75 6.23
CA ASP A 57 9.40 -21.88 5.19
C ASP A 57 10.41 -21.67 4.04
N VAL A 58 11.71 -21.90 4.29
CA VAL A 58 12.76 -21.88 3.23
C VAL A 58 12.55 -22.98 2.18
N LEU A 59 11.71 -23.99 2.47
CA LEU A 59 11.36 -25.05 1.54
C LEU A 59 10.26 -24.62 0.56
N ILE A 60 9.63 -23.46 0.75
CA ILE A 60 8.60 -22.92 -0.14
C ILE A 60 9.26 -22.38 -1.42
N ASN A 61 8.93 -23.00 -2.55
CA ASN A 61 9.42 -22.65 -3.88
C ASN A 61 8.33 -22.89 -4.93
N ARG A 62 8.63 -22.59 -6.21
CA ARG A 62 7.68 -22.72 -7.33
C ARG A 62 7.06 -24.12 -7.50
N TRP A 63 7.74 -25.17 -7.06
CA TRP A 63 7.21 -26.54 -7.10
C TRP A 63 6.45 -26.89 -5.81
N THR A 64 7.03 -26.62 -4.64
CA THR A 64 6.40 -27.01 -3.36
C THR A 64 5.11 -26.24 -3.10
N VAL A 65 4.99 -25.01 -3.58
CA VAL A 65 3.74 -24.21 -3.48
C VAL A 65 2.55 -24.83 -4.21
N LYS A 66 2.77 -25.83 -5.08
CA LYS A 66 1.67 -26.58 -5.72
C LYS A 66 0.99 -27.55 -4.76
N PHE A 67 1.65 -27.93 -3.66
CA PHE A 67 1.04 -28.77 -2.63
C PHE A 67 0.16 -27.92 -1.70
N PRO A 68 -1.04 -28.40 -1.33
CA PRO A 68 -2.02 -27.59 -0.58
C PRO A 68 -1.50 -26.97 0.72
N LEU A 69 -0.65 -27.69 1.47
CA LEU A 69 -0.10 -27.20 2.74
C LEU A 69 0.88 -26.04 2.54
N PHE A 70 1.80 -26.18 1.60
CA PHE A 70 2.77 -25.14 1.27
C PHE A 70 2.12 -23.95 0.56
N HIS A 71 1.09 -24.18 -0.25
CA HIS A 71 0.27 -23.13 -0.84
C HIS A 71 -0.36 -22.24 0.25
N ARG A 72 -1.12 -22.85 1.16
CA ARG A 72 -1.76 -22.14 2.28
C ARG A 72 -0.75 -21.40 3.16
N ARG A 73 0.43 -22.00 3.34
CA ARG A 73 1.52 -21.37 4.09
C ARG A 73 2.07 -20.15 3.34
N ALA A 74 2.33 -20.27 2.04
CA ALA A 74 2.77 -19.16 1.20
C ALA A 74 1.75 -18.02 1.20
N ASP A 75 0.44 -18.33 1.07
CA ASP A 75 -0.62 -17.32 1.14
C ASP A 75 -0.62 -16.59 2.49
N THR A 76 -0.36 -17.32 3.59
CA THR A 76 -0.25 -16.72 4.93
C THR A 76 0.94 -15.80 5.04
N LEU A 77 2.09 -16.18 4.46
CA LEU A 77 3.32 -15.36 4.44
C LEU A 77 3.17 -14.12 3.56
N LEU A 78 2.40 -14.22 2.47
CA LEU A 78 2.13 -13.12 1.53
C LEU A 78 0.98 -12.20 1.97
N LYS A 79 0.20 -12.61 2.97
CA LYS A 79 -0.97 -11.87 3.43
C LYS A 79 -0.66 -10.41 3.83
N PRO A 80 0.41 -10.11 4.60
CA PRO A 80 0.73 -8.71 4.91
C PRO A 80 0.99 -7.84 3.69
N GLN A 81 1.63 -8.38 2.64
CA GLN A 81 1.83 -7.66 1.38
C GLN A 81 0.51 -7.50 0.63
N ASN A 82 -0.31 -8.55 0.56
CA ASN A 82 -1.61 -8.49 -0.09
C ASN A 82 -2.53 -7.46 0.59
N ASP A 83 -2.58 -7.45 1.93
CA ASP A 83 -3.35 -6.47 2.71
C ASP A 83 -2.88 -5.02 2.43
N LEU A 84 -1.58 -4.80 2.21
CA LEU A 84 -1.03 -3.49 1.80
C LEU A 84 -1.46 -3.12 0.38
N LEU A 85 -1.36 -4.07 -0.56
CA LEU A 85 -1.77 -3.86 -1.95
C LEU A 85 -3.27 -3.56 -2.05
N ASP A 86 -4.09 -4.25 -1.26
CA ASP A 86 -5.53 -4.00 -1.17
C ASP A 86 -5.80 -2.57 -0.66
N PHE A 87 -5.10 -2.13 0.38
CA PHE A 87 -5.22 -0.77 0.91
C PHE A 87 -4.88 0.30 -0.12
N LEU A 88 -3.77 0.15 -0.86
CA LEU A 88 -3.40 1.07 -1.93
C LEU A 88 -4.36 0.97 -3.11
N GLY A 89 -4.83 -0.24 -3.42
CA GLY A 89 -5.81 -0.52 -4.46
C GLY A 89 -7.13 0.19 -4.22
N GLU A 90 -7.64 0.18 -2.98
CA GLU A 90 -8.83 0.94 -2.60
C GLU A 90 -8.69 2.43 -2.91
N GLN A 91 -7.53 3.04 -2.62
CA GLN A 91 -7.28 4.46 -2.90
C GLN A 91 -7.23 4.73 -4.41
N VAL A 92 -6.55 3.88 -5.18
CA VAL A 92 -6.51 3.98 -6.65
C VAL A 92 -7.92 3.85 -7.24
N GLN A 93 -8.75 2.93 -6.73
CA GLN A 93 -10.13 2.77 -7.20
C GLN A 93 -10.99 4.00 -6.86
N ARG A 94 -10.84 4.58 -5.67
CA ARG A 94 -11.51 5.85 -5.31
C ARG A 94 -11.12 6.96 -6.28
N ARG A 95 -9.83 7.10 -6.60
CA ARG A 95 -9.34 8.08 -7.58
C ARG A 95 -9.94 7.85 -8.97
N ARG A 96 -9.90 6.62 -9.48
CA ARG A 96 -10.50 6.26 -10.78
C ARG A 96 -11.98 6.58 -10.84
N LYS A 97 -12.71 6.31 -9.76
CA LYS A 97 -14.13 6.65 -9.66
C LYS A 97 -14.35 8.17 -9.66
N ALA A 98 -13.57 8.93 -8.89
CA ALA A 98 -13.67 10.38 -8.88
C ALA A 98 -13.40 11.01 -10.26
N ILE A 99 -12.48 10.43 -11.03
CA ILE A 99 -12.22 10.81 -12.43
C ILE A 99 -13.43 10.49 -13.32
N ALA A 100 -13.97 9.27 -13.23
CA ALA A 100 -15.12 8.85 -14.02
C ALA A 100 -16.38 9.69 -13.73
N ASP A 101 -16.58 10.06 -12.46
CA ASP A 101 -17.70 10.90 -12.01
C ASP A 101 -17.48 12.40 -12.33
N GLY A 102 -16.32 12.78 -12.90
CA GLY A 102 -15.97 14.16 -13.23
C GLY A 102 -15.64 15.06 -12.03
N VAL A 103 -15.54 14.47 -10.83
CA VAL A 103 -15.19 15.18 -9.59
C VAL A 103 -13.69 15.51 -9.54
N HIS A 104 -12.86 14.64 -10.11
CA HIS A 104 -11.42 14.82 -10.20
C HIS A 104 -10.99 14.95 -11.66
N ILE A 105 -10.35 16.07 -12.02
CA ILE A 105 -9.93 16.33 -13.40
C ILE A 105 -8.40 16.14 -13.48
N LEU A 106 -7.98 15.33 -14.45
CA LEU A 106 -6.56 15.18 -14.79
C LEU A 106 -6.13 16.38 -15.64
N GLU A 107 -5.42 17.33 -15.02
CA GLU A 107 -4.92 18.54 -15.69
C GLU A 107 -3.39 18.55 -15.77
N GLY A 108 -2.85 19.09 -16.87
CA GLY A 108 -1.40 19.27 -17.06
C GLY A 108 -0.61 17.96 -16.96
N GLU A 109 0.30 17.90 -16.00
CA GLU A 109 1.12 16.72 -15.69
C GLU A 109 0.58 15.88 -14.52
N GLY A 110 -0.62 16.21 -14.01
CA GLY A 110 -1.23 15.59 -12.85
C GLY A 110 -0.98 16.39 -11.56
N ASN A 111 -1.94 16.33 -10.63
CA ASN A 111 -1.86 17.05 -9.35
C ASN A 111 -1.07 16.28 -8.29
N ASP A 112 -0.94 14.97 -8.47
CA ASP A 112 -0.12 14.08 -7.65
C ASP A 112 0.50 12.96 -8.48
N PHE A 113 1.25 12.09 -7.81
CA PHE A 113 1.96 11.00 -8.44
C PHE A 113 1.02 10.01 -9.15
N VAL A 114 -0.16 9.73 -8.58
CA VAL A 114 -1.11 8.81 -9.20
C VAL A 114 -1.70 9.41 -10.47
N ASP A 115 -2.05 10.69 -10.47
CA ASP A 115 -2.50 11.38 -11.68
C ASP A 115 -1.43 11.36 -12.78
N ALA A 116 -0.20 11.72 -12.44
CA ALA A 116 0.93 11.71 -13.36
C ALA A 116 1.14 10.31 -13.96
N PHE A 117 1.03 9.27 -13.14
CA PHE A 117 1.15 7.89 -13.57
C PHE A 117 0.02 7.46 -14.51
N LEU A 118 -1.23 7.82 -14.20
CA LEU A 118 -2.38 7.53 -15.06
C LEU A 118 -2.28 8.25 -16.42
N ILE A 119 -1.84 9.51 -16.43
CA ILE A 119 -1.58 10.28 -17.65
C ILE A 119 -0.48 9.60 -18.48
N GLN A 120 0.60 9.14 -17.84
CA GLN A 120 1.68 8.45 -18.54
C GLN A 120 1.22 7.10 -19.11
N MET A 121 0.43 6.32 -18.37
CA MET A 121 -0.15 5.07 -18.86
C MET A 121 -1.00 5.29 -20.13
N GLU A 122 -1.82 6.34 -20.15
CA GLU A 122 -2.64 6.66 -21.32
C GLU A 122 -1.79 7.10 -22.53
N LYS A 123 -0.69 7.84 -22.29
CA LYS A 123 0.28 8.20 -23.34
C LYS A 123 0.96 6.96 -23.91
N ASP A 124 1.41 6.06 -23.06
CA ASP A 124 2.11 4.82 -23.46
C ASP A 124 1.20 3.93 -24.30
N GLU A 125 -0.07 3.80 -23.92
CA GLU A 125 -1.10 3.07 -24.69
C GLU A 125 -1.29 3.67 -26.09
N LYS A 126 -1.42 5.00 -26.20
CA LYS A 126 -1.56 5.69 -27.49
C LYS A 126 -0.32 5.57 -28.37
N CYS A 127 0.86 5.52 -27.76
CA CYS A 127 2.14 5.39 -28.47
C CYS A 127 2.50 3.93 -28.80
N GLY A 128 1.69 2.95 -28.40
CA GLY A 128 1.98 1.53 -28.62
C GLY A 128 3.23 1.04 -27.88
N VAL A 129 3.65 1.73 -26.83
CA VAL A 129 4.77 1.32 -25.98
C VAL A 129 4.30 0.11 -25.18
N LYS A 130 5.05 -1.00 -25.25
CA LYS A 130 4.77 -2.16 -24.40
C LYS A 130 4.85 -1.74 -22.94
N ARG A 131 3.78 -1.97 -22.20
CA ARG A 131 3.75 -1.69 -20.76
C ARG A 131 4.84 -2.52 -20.08
N SER A 132 5.56 -1.91 -19.14
CA SER A 132 6.63 -2.59 -18.37
C SER A 132 6.16 -3.79 -17.53
N PHE A 133 4.84 -4.04 -17.46
CA PHE A 133 4.21 -5.09 -16.68
C PHE A 133 3.53 -6.18 -17.54
N GLU A 134 3.77 -6.19 -18.86
CA GLU A 134 3.36 -7.27 -19.79
C GLU A 134 4.53 -8.19 -20.17
#